data_AF-A0A938GTW7-F1
#
_entry.id   AF-A0A938GTW7-F1
#
_cell.length_a   1.000
_cell.length_b   1.000
_cell.length_c   1.000
_cell.angle_alpha   90.00
_cell.angle_beta   90.00
_cell.angle_gamma   90.00
#
_symmetry.space_group_name_H-M   'P 1'
#
loop_
_entity.id
_entity.type
_entity.pdbx_description
1 polymer ?
#
loop_
_entity_poly.entity_id
_entity_poly.type
_entity_poly.pdbx_seq_one_letter_code
_entity_poly.pdbx_strand_id
1 'polypeptide(L)'
;MQANMAFANPTALRLGAQGTLHGWAVTVAGRVVLGVEISGQRYYWNEYHLTDSAGNSGTLVFEEGDEGPEWKLFQQITPRKPMSIAEAESKRVGDRVSFGGATIPVTLVDRSRVYHLEGTAPEGVEVGDLADFFNADAGDHMIVASWTGDEIEFFEGRDVPAATVATAFRLPRDAAGVLSPASAGAGSPHLVNRWVVGVLVGLAIAAGLAGYSWFSRRGSTGPVAAPAPAKPAMPAVQLRTGASGTLEGQAFAIGSQALVEVGRAGGKFGRREYQLTGDSEKTALLVNGLTGGIRQWHLLRPVPVPVGFTAFDAAARRKGQPVQFGAAKAIVSELFLSRPRQREGAQAVEGWPDGSQYGFVAIAGGDWWLARWDEHRLALYRGIALPEQAVLLALGPGPEKSK
;
A
#
# COMPACT_ATOMS: atom_id res chain seq x y z
N MET A 1 -15.28 13.68 13.35
CA MET A 1 -13.92 13.66 13.95
C MET A 1 -13.76 12.33 14.70
N GLN A 2 -13.43 11.24 13.99
CA GLN A 2 -13.26 9.88 14.58
C GLN A 2 -12.52 8.89 13.66
N ALA A 3 -11.71 9.37 12.71
CA ALA A 3 -11.01 8.51 11.73
C ALA A 3 -9.61 8.06 12.17
N ASN A 4 -9.08 8.57 13.30
CA ASN A 4 -7.66 8.43 13.65
C ASN A 4 -7.31 7.20 14.52
N MET A 5 -8.29 6.48 15.08
CA MET A 5 -8.02 5.28 15.90
C MET A 5 -8.01 3.98 15.10
N ALA A 6 -8.66 3.93 13.94
CA ALA A 6 -8.89 2.66 13.22
C ALA A 6 -7.62 2.00 12.65
N PHE A 7 -6.53 2.77 12.49
CA PHE A 7 -5.29 2.27 11.90
C PHE A 7 -4.10 2.32 12.86
N ALA A 8 -4.30 2.73 14.11
CA ALA A 8 -3.24 2.70 15.12
C ALA A 8 -2.82 1.25 15.37
N ASN A 9 -1.54 1.02 15.67
CA ASN A 9 -1.05 -0.31 16.01
C ASN A 9 -1.62 -0.75 17.36
N PRO A 10 -2.46 -1.80 17.43
CA PRO A 10 -3.05 -2.24 18.69
C PRO A 10 -2.08 -3.05 19.57
N THR A 11 -0.89 -3.41 19.06
CA THR A 11 0.08 -4.27 19.75
C THR A 11 1.31 -3.47 20.20
N ALA A 12 2.24 -4.09 20.94
CA ALA A 12 3.59 -3.56 21.14
C ALA A 12 4.62 -3.97 20.07
N LEU A 13 4.24 -4.78 19.08
CA LEU A 13 5.15 -5.18 18.02
C LEU A 13 5.43 -3.99 17.09
N ARG A 14 6.71 -3.68 16.84
CA ARG A 14 7.15 -2.49 16.08
C ARG A 14 8.03 -2.89 14.91
N LEU A 15 8.09 -2.02 13.90
CA LEU A 15 9.02 -2.15 12.78
C LEU A 15 10.46 -2.23 13.30
N GLY A 16 11.26 -3.09 12.67
CA GLY A 16 12.64 -3.38 13.07
C GLY A 16 12.76 -4.29 14.28
N ALA A 17 11.66 -4.68 14.94
CA ALA A 17 11.71 -5.67 16.02
C ALA A 17 12.26 -6.99 15.48
N GLN A 18 13.26 -7.53 16.18
CA GLN A 18 13.89 -8.80 15.85
C GLN A 18 13.46 -9.87 16.86
N GLY A 19 13.25 -11.08 16.38
CA GLY A 19 12.82 -12.19 17.22
C GLY A 19 13.06 -13.55 16.59
N THR A 20 12.67 -14.60 17.31
CA THR A 20 12.71 -15.97 16.80
C THR A 20 11.36 -16.65 17.02
N LEU A 21 10.63 -16.93 15.94
CA LEU A 21 9.35 -17.64 15.97
C LEU A 21 9.54 -19.05 15.45
N HIS A 22 9.24 -20.07 16.26
CA HIS A 22 9.39 -21.48 15.86
C HIS A 22 10.78 -21.83 15.27
N GLY A 23 11.84 -21.21 15.79
CA GLY A 23 13.21 -21.39 15.31
C GLY A 23 13.60 -20.52 14.10
N TRP A 24 12.66 -19.76 13.53
CA TRP A 24 12.90 -18.83 12.43
C TRP A 24 13.26 -17.44 12.96
N ALA A 25 14.50 -17.01 12.72
CA ALA A 25 15.00 -15.69 13.09
C ALA A 25 14.49 -14.64 12.10
N VAL A 26 13.75 -13.65 12.60
CA VAL A 26 12.99 -12.69 11.77
C VAL A 26 13.13 -11.26 12.24
N THR A 27 12.92 -10.34 11.31
CA THR A 27 12.73 -8.90 11.55
C THR A 27 11.35 -8.48 11.05
N VAL A 28 10.64 -7.64 11.80
CA VAL A 28 9.40 -7.00 11.34
C VAL A 28 9.75 -5.89 10.35
N ALA A 29 9.57 -6.12 9.05
CA ALA A 29 9.89 -5.13 8.03
C ALA A 29 8.74 -4.15 7.77
N GLY A 30 7.49 -4.58 7.96
CA GLY A 30 6.30 -3.78 7.70
C GLY A 30 5.08 -4.18 8.52
N ARG A 31 4.07 -3.32 8.56
CA ARG A 31 2.70 -3.62 9.02
C ARG A 31 1.71 -3.20 7.94
N VAL A 32 0.74 -4.07 7.67
CA VAL A 32 -0.40 -3.82 6.80
C VAL A 32 -1.66 -3.89 7.65
N VAL A 33 -2.56 -2.91 7.51
CA VAL A 33 -3.92 -3.03 8.05
C VAL A 33 -4.83 -3.35 6.88
N LEU A 34 -5.45 -4.52 6.94
CA LEU A 34 -6.45 -4.93 5.97
C LEU A 34 -7.82 -4.88 6.63
N GLY A 35 -8.86 -4.92 5.80
CA GLY A 35 -10.22 -5.04 6.27
C GLY A 35 -11.16 -5.61 5.24
N VAL A 36 -12.30 -6.05 5.74
CA VAL A 36 -13.39 -6.66 4.96
C VAL A 36 -14.71 -6.09 5.44
N GLU A 37 -15.72 -6.05 4.57
CA GLU A 37 -17.06 -5.56 4.93
C GLU A 37 -18.05 -6.72 4.98
N ILE A 38 -18.44 -7.11 6.19
CA ILE A 38 -19.35 -8.22 6.45
C ILE A 38 -20.62 -7.65 7.06
N SER A 39 -21.75 -7.88 6.39
CA SER A 39 -23.07 -7.39 6.83
C SER A 39 -23.12 -5.88 7.09
N GLY A 40 -22.39 -5.09 6.28
CA GLY A 40 -22.30 -3.64 6.41
C GLY A 40 -21.44 -3.14 7.57
N GLN A 41 -20.80 -4.05 8.31
CA GLN A 41 -19.79 -3.73 9.31
C GLN A 41 -18.41 -4.02 8.76
N ARG A 42 -17.45 -3.15 9.10
CA ARG A 42 -16.08 -3.30 8.65
C ARG A 42 -15.23 -3.90 9.75
N TYR A 43 -14.57 -5.00 9.42
CA TYR A 43 -13.65 -5.72 10.27
C TYR A 43 -12.23 -5.43 9.79
N TYR A 44 -11.30 -5.23 10.73
CA TYR A 44 -9.90 -4.93 10.43
C TYR A 44 -8.98 -5.90 11.16
N TRP A 45 -7.85 -6.21 10.54
CA TRP A 45 -6.78 -6.98 11.16
C TRP A 45 -5.42 -6.40 10.78
N ASN A 46 -4.39 -6.81 11.52
CA ASN A 46 -3.02 -6.35 11.30
C ASN A 46 -2.15 -7.50 10.81
N GLU A 47 -1.49 -7.31 9.67
CA GLU A 47 -0.50 -8.24 9.10
C GLU A 47 0.90 -7.62 9.25
N TYR A 48 1.77 -8.27 10.04
CA TYR A 48 3.18 -7.91 10.18
C TYR A 48 4.00 -8.71 9.18
N HIS A 49 4.63 -7.99 8.25
CA HIS A 49 5.55 -8.59 7.29
C HIS A 49 6.88 -8.93 7.99
N LEU A 50 7.20 -10.21 8.02
CA LEU A 50 8.42 -10.74 8.61
C LEU A 50 9.40 -11.11 7.51
N THR A 51 10.67 -10.76 7.67
CA THR A 51 11.76 -11.17 6.78
C THR A 51 12.94 -11.71 7.57
N ASP A 52 13.69 -12.63 6.95
CA ASP A 52 14.99 -13.06 7.47
C ASP A 52 16.17 -12.58 6.60
N SER A 53 17.39 -12.89 7.03
CA SER A 53 18.62 -12.50 6.32
C SER A 53 18.83 -13.23 5.00
N ALA A 54 18.12 -14.34 4.76
CA ALA A 54 18.18 -15.10 3.52
C ALA A 54 17.14 -14.60 2.49
N GLY A 55 16.30 -13.63 2.87
CA GLY A 55 15.25 -13.09 2.03
C GLY A 55 13.96 -13.92 2.07
N ASN A 56 13.84 -14.90 2.97
CA ASN A 56 12.56 -15.56 3.18
C ASN A 56 11.61 -14.60 3.90
N SER A 57 10.32 -14.74 3.61
CA SER A 57 9.28 -13.90 4.19
C SER A 57 8.13 -14.72 4.74
N GLY A 58 7.32 -14.07 5.56
CA GLY A 58 6.12 -14.61 6.16
C GLY A 58 5.28 -13.50 6.76
N THR A 59 4.05 -13.81 7.12
CA THR A 59 3.12 -12.84 7.72
C THR A 59 2.72 -13.30 9.09
N LEU A 60 3.05 -12.52 10.12
CA LEU A 60 2.49 -12.70 11.44
C LEU A 60 1.25 -11.83 11.56
N VAL A 61 0.14 -12.41 11.94
CA VAL A 61 -1.15 -11.73 12.00
C VAL A 61 -1.50 -11.47 13.44
N PHE A 62 -2.09 -10.30 13.68
CA PHE A 62 -2.87 -10.02 14.87
C PHE A 62 -4.33 -9.67 14.55
N GLU A 63 -5.24 -10.32 15.27
CA GLU A 63 -6.67 -9.99 15.33
C GLU A 63 -7.13 -9.93 16.79
N GLU A 64 -8.10 -9.05 17.09
CA GLU A 64 -8.75 -9.00 18.41
C GLU A 64 -10.13 -9.66 18.27
N GLY A 65 -10.23 -10.91 18.70
CA GLY A 65 -11.46 -11.69 18.70
C GLY A 65 -12.21 -11.60 20.03
N ASP A 66 -13.40 -12.20 20.07
CA ASP A 66 -14.26 -12.23 21.26
C ASP A 66 -13.59 -12.95 22.45
N GLU A 67 -12.73 -13.93 22.18
CA GLU A 67 -11.95 -14.66 23.20
C GLU A 67 -10.61 -13.98 23.54
N GLY A 68 -10.36 -12.82 22.94
CA GLY A 68 -9.17 -12.02 23.10
C GLY A 68 -8.27 -12.05 21.87
N PRO A 69 -7.00 -11.65 22.03
CA PRO A 69 -6.09 -11.46 20.92
C PRO A 69 -5.58 -12.79 20.36
N GLU A 70 -5.72 -12.94 19.06
CA GLU A 70 -5.28 -14.11 18.31
C GLU A 70 -4.10 -13.76 17.41
N TRP A 71 -3.14 -14.69 17.36
CA TRP A 71 -1.98 -14.56 16.49
C TRP A 71 -1.83 -15.80 15.62
N LYS A 72 -1.57 -15.59 14.32
CA LYS A 72 -1.31 -16.68 13.38
C LYS A 72 -0.13 -16.33 12.48
N LEU A 73 0.76 -17.29 12.27
CA LEU A 73 1.90 -17.15 11.38
C LEU A 73 1.59 -17.84 10.06
N PHE A 74 1.63 -17.08 8.97
CA PHE A 74 1.44 -17.55 7.61
C PHE A 74 2.74 -17.61 6.83
N GLN A 75 2.91 -18.69 6.09
CA GLN A 75 3.99 -18.88 5.14
C GLN A 75 3.40 -19.26 3.78
N GLN A 76 3.99 -18.73 2.72
CA GLN A 76 3.57 -19.06 1.37
C GLN A 76 3.91 -20.53 1.09
N ILE A 77 2.98 -21.23 0.43
CA ILE A 77 3.16 -22.60 -0.01
C ILE A 77 2.92 -22.69 -1.52
N THR A 78 3.57 -23.66 -2.15
CA THR A 78 3.28 -24.04 -3.54
C THR A 78 2.58 -25.39 -3.52
N PRO A 79 1.25 -25.44 -3.70
CA PRO A 79 0.54 -26.70 -3.79
C PRO A 79 1.10 -27.58 -4.91
N ARG A 80 1.13 -28.90 -4.68
CA ARG A 80 1.50 -29.86 -5.73
C ARG A 80 0.58 -29.81 -6.94
N LYS A 81 -0.70 -29.50 -6.69
CA LYS A 81 -1.72 -29.25 -7.70
C LYS A 81 -2.37 -27.91 -7.36
N PRO A 82 -1.80 -26.78 -7.83
CA PRO A 82 -2.40 -25.47 -7.59
C PRO A 82 -3.76 -25.42 -8.28
N MET A 83 -4.72 -24.77 -7.64
CA MET A 83 -6.02 -24.52 -8.26
C MET A 83 -5.93 -23.28 -9.15
N SER A 84 -6.73 -23.24 -10.20
CA SER A 84 -6.94 -22.05 -11.02
C SER A 84 -7.79 -21.00 -10.30
N ILE A 85 -7.73 -19.75 -10.74
CA ILE A 85 -8.60 -18.69 -10.21
C ILE A 85 -10.08 -19.03 -10.38
N ALA A 86 -10.48 -19.55 -11.55
CA ALA A 86 -11.87 -19.97 -11.76
C ALA A 86 -12.31 -21.05 -10.76
N GLU A 87 -11.42 -21.98 -10.40
CA GLU A 87 -11.70 -22.97 -9.35
C GLU A 87 -11.79 -22.31 -7.96
N ALA A 88 -10.96 -21.31 -7.66
CA ALA A 88 -11.01 -20.57 -6.40
C ALA A 88 -12.28 -19.71 -6.27
N GLU A 89 -12.64 -18.97 -7.32
CA GLU A 89 -13.86 -18.17 -7.42
C GLU A 89 -15.15 -19.01 -7.32
N SER A 90 -15.06 -20.29 -7.72
CA SER A 90 -16.18 -21.22 -7.58
C SER A 90 -16.41 -21.68 -6.14
N LYS A 91 -15.45 -21.48 -5.23
CA LYS A 91 -15.55 -21.95 -3.84
C LYS A 91 -16.60 -21.21 -3.04
N ARG A 92 -17.26 -21.95 -2.16
CA ARG A 92 -18.28 -21.48 -1.22
C ARG A 92 -17.98 -21.99 0.18
N VAL A 93 -18.49 -21.31 1.20
CA VAL A 93 -18.44 -21.79 2.58
C VAL A 93 -19.06 -23.20 2.66
N GLY A 94 -18.35 -24.12 3.29
CA GLY A 94 -18.70 -25.55 3.38
C GLY A 94 -18.03 -26.43 2.30
N ASP A 95 -17.53 -25.85 1.21
CA ASP A 95 -16.73 -26.59 0.23
C ASP A 95 -15.47 -27.15 0.87
N ARG A 96 -14.88 -28.17 0.25
CA ARG A 96 -13.67 -28.80 0.73
C ARG A 96 -12.51 -28.58 -0.22
N VAL A 97 -11.33 -28.25 0.32
CA VAL A 97 -10.08 -28.07 -0.43
C VAL A 97 -8.98 -28.96 0.14
N SER A 98 -8.03 -29.36 -0.71
CA SER A 98 -6.88 -30.18 -0.32
C SER A 98 -5.61 -29.65 -0.96
N PHE A 99 -4.62 -29.34 -0.12
CA PHE A 99 -3.33 -28.81 -0.53
C PHE A 99 -2.20 -29.74 -0.06
N GLY A 100 -2.22 -30.99 -0.51
CA GLY A 100 -1.14 -31.95 -0.27
C GLY A 100 -1.35 -32.93 0.90
N GLY A 101 -2.60 -33.13 1.34
CA GLY A 101 -2.93 -34.16 2.34
C GLY A 101 -4.33 -34.00 2.89
N ALA A 102 -4.47 -33.29 4.01
CA ALA A 102 -5.74 -33.10 4.68
C ALA A 102 -6.74 -32.35 3.78
N THR A 103 -8.01 -32.72 3.92
CA THR A 103 -9.12 -32.01 3.26
C THR A 103 -9.75 -31.10 4.29
N ILE A 104 -9.70 -29.79 4.07
CA ILE A 104 -10.10 -28.76 5.02
C ILE A 104 -11.35 -28.04 4.48
N PRO A 105 -12.39 -27.78 5.30
CA PRO A 105 -13.57 -27.04 4.87
C PRO A 105 -13.25 -25.56 4.69
N VAL A 106 -13.77 -24.96 3.62
CA VAL A 106 -13.80 -23.52 3.39
C VAL A 106 -14.75 -22.90 4.42
N THR A 107 -14.26 -21.97 5.20
CA THR A 107 -15.02 -21.30 6.27
C THR A 107 -15.35 -19.85 5.94
N LEU A 108 -14.59 -19.23 5.04
CA LEU A 108 -14.80 -17.85 4.60
C LEU A 108 -14.48 -17.71 3.12
N VAL A 109 -15.27 -16.93 2.39
CA VAL A 109 -15.00 -16.45 1.03
C VAL A 109 -15.36 -14.98 1.02
N ASP A 110 -14.40 -14.11 0.72
CA ASP A 110 -14.64 -12.66 0.77
C ASP A 110 -13.60 -11.88 -0.07
N ARG A 111 -13.70 -10.55 -0.02
CA ARG A 111 -12.77 -9.61 -0.65
C ARG A 111 -12.22 -8.65 0.37
N SER A 112 -10.91 -8.69 0.56
CA SER A 112 -10.23 -7.74 1.44
C SER A 112 -9.89 -6.44 0.72
N ARG A 113 -9.57 -5.42 1.51
CA ARG A 113 -8.91 -4.19 1.08
C ARG A 113 -7.74 -3.87 1.99
N VAL A 114 -6.63 -3.40 1.42
CA VAL A 114 -5.55 -2.77 2.20
C VAL A 114 -5.94 -1.35 2.58
N TYR A 115 -6.00 -1.04 3.87
CA TYR A 115 -6.36 0.30 4.36
C TYR A 115 -5.17 1.13 4.78
N HIS A 116 -4.11 0.50 5.27
CA HIS A 116 -2.95 1.21 5.79
C HIS A 116 -1.67 0.39 5.66
N LEU A 117 -0.55 1.07 5.49
CA LEU A 117 0.79 0.48 5.39
C LEU A 117 1.78 1.28 6.23
N GLU A 118 2.63 0.58 6.96
CA GLU A 118 3.76 1.13 7.69
C GLU A 118 5.02 0.31 7.40
N GLY A 119 6.15 0.98 7.16
CA GLY A 119 7.42 0.30 6.87
C GLY A 119 7.48 -0.27 5.46
N THR A 120 8.21 -1.37 5.30
CA THR A 120 8.36 -2.08 4.04
C THR A 120 7.19 -3.05 3.89
N ALA A 121 6.22 -2.66 3.06
CA ALA A 121 5.19 -3.57 2.61
C ALA A 121 5.83 -4.74 1.85
N PRO A 122 5.16 -5.90 1.81
CA PRO A 122 5.50 -6.94 0.83
C PRO A 122 5.54 -6.33 -0.58
N GLU A 123 6.36 -6.88 -1.45
CA GLU A 123 6.41 -6.44 -2.84
C GLU A 123 5.00 -6.42 -3.41
N GLY A 124 4.72 -5.41 -4.24
CA GLY A 124 3.43 -5.21 -4.89
C GLY A 124 2.25 -4.91 -3.97
N VAL A 125 2.36 -4.78 -2.65
CA VAL A 125 1.20 -4.39 -1.82
C VAL A 125 1.09 -2.88 -1.69
N GLU A 126 -0.09 -2.34 -1.99
CA GLU A 126 -0.40 -0.91 -1.86
C GLU A 126 -1.70 -0.67 -1.08
N VAL A 127 -1.80 0.51 -0.44
CA VAL A 127 -3.06 0.96 0.15
C VAL A 127 -4.12 1.09 -0.94
N GLY A 128 -5.27 0.46 -0.70
CA GLY A 128 -6.41 0.41 -1.60
C GLY A 128 -6.44 -0.82 -2.51
N ASP A 129 -5.39 -1.66 -2.49
CA ASP A 129 -5.40 -2.94 -3.20
C ASP A 129 -6.55 -3.81 -2.67
N LEU A 130 -7.17 -4.54 -3.60
CA LEU A 130 -8.26 -5.48 -3.34
C LEU A 130 -7.77 -6.87 -3.73
N ALA A 131 -8.04 -7.85 -2.88
CA ALA A 131 -7.85 -9.25 -3.21
C ALA A 131 -9.07 -10.05 -2.81
N ASP A 132 -9.51 -10.91 -3.72
CA ASP A 132 -10.49 -11.94 -3.41
C ASP A 132 -9.75 -13.10 -2.73
N PHE A 133 -10.39 -13.74 -1.76
CA PHE A 133 -9.78 -14.83 -1.04
C PHE A 133 -10.81 -15.82 -0.52
N PHE A 134 -10.35 -17.01 -0.18
CA PHE A 134 -11.06 -17.89 0.72
C PHE A 134 -10.12 -18.48 1.77
N ASN A 135 -10.68 -18.77 2.94
CA ASN A 135 -9.99 -19.48 4.01
C ASN A 135 -10.61 -20.85 4.19
N ALA A 136 -9.74 -21.85 4.33
CA ALA A 136 -10.09 -23.18 4.75
C ALA A 136 -9.44 -23.45 6.10
N ASP A 137 -10.25 -23.72 7.11
CA ASP A 137 -9.82 -23.79 8.51
C ASP A 137 -10.06 -25.17 9.12
N ALA A 138 -9.05 -25.72 9.80
CA ALA A 138 -9.09 -26.95 10.58
C ALA A 138 -8.64 -26.75 12.05
N GLY A 139 -8.83 -25.55 12.60
CA GLY A 139 -8.44 -25.19 13.96
C GLY A 139 -7.06 -24.52 13.99
N ASP A 140 -6.04 -25.26 14.42
CA ASP A 140 -4.66 -24.76 14.53
C ASP A 140 -3.95 -24.64 13.17
N HIS A 141 -4.64 -25.03 12.09
CA HIS A 141 -4.12 -25.09 10.74
C HIS A 141 -5.13 -24.48 9.77
N MET A 142 -4.69 -23.42 9.11
CA MET A 142 -5.45 -22.70 8.10
C MET A 142 -4.75 -22.74 6.75
N ILE A 143 -5.52 -22.87 5.68
CA ILE A 143 -5.07 -22.58 4.33
C ILE A 143 -5.83 -21.39 3.78
N VAL A 144 -5.10 -20.50 3.12
CA VAL A 144 -5.64 -19.33 2.45
C VAL A 144 -5.32 -19.46 0.98
N ALA A 145 -6.31 -19.23 0.14
CA ALA A 145 -6.07 -18.90 -1.25
C ALA A 145 -6.48 -17.45 -1.49
N SER A 146 -5.55 -16.62 -1.94
CA SER A 146 -5.76 -15.19 -2.23
C SER A 146 -5.42 -14.93 -3.68
N TRP A 147 -6.23 -14.15 -4.39
CA TRP A 147 -5.98 -13.80 -5.78
C TRP A 147 -6.29 -12.34 -6.09
N THR A 148 -5.49 -11.80 -7.01
CA THR A 148 -5.66 -10.46 -7.58
C THR A 148 -5.43 -10.55 -9.09
N GLY A 149 -6.41 -10.13 -9.88
CA GLY A 149 -6.31 -10.24 -11.34
C GLY A 149 -6.21 -11.70 -11.79
N ASP A 150 -5.10 -12.06 -12.42
CA ASP A 150 -4.80 -13.40 -12.95
C ASP A 150 -3.79 -14.20 -12.12
N GLU A 151 -3.41 -13.70 -10.93
CA GLU A 151 -2.48 -14.36 -10.02
C GLU A 151 -3.20 -14.88 -8.77
N ILE A 152 -2.91 -16.12 -8.38
CA ILE A 152 -3.41 -16.78 -7.16
C ILE A 152 -2.27 -17.35 -6.35
N GLU A 153 -2.38 -17.22 -5.04
CA GLU A 153 -1.36 -17.58 -4.08
C GLU A 153 -1.95 -18.33 -2.91
N PHE A 154 -1.13 -19.17 -2.30
CA PHE A 154 -1.56 -20.06 -1.25
C PHE A 154 -0.68 -19.88 -0.02
N PHE A 155 -1.30 -19.81 1.14
CA PHE A 155 -0.60 -19.66 2.41
C PHE A 155 -1.05 -20.73 3.39
N GLU A 156 -0.11 -21.25 4.16
CA GLU A 156 -0.37 -22.09 5.31
C GLU A 156 -0.19 -21.27 6.59
N GLY A 157 -1.23 -21.23 7.40
CA GLY A 157 -1.29 -20.54 8.69
C GLY A 157 -1.27 -21.51 9.86
N ARG A 158 -0.54 -21.14 10.91
CA ARG A 158 -0.52 -21.84 12.21
C ARG A 158 -0.76 -20.87 13.35
N ASP A 159 -1.49 -21.32 14.36
CA ASP A 159 -1.67 -20.55 15.59
C ASP A 159 -0.35 -20.34 16.32
N VAL A 160 -0.12 -19.10 16.75
CA VAL A 160 1.01 -18.72 17.57
C VAL A 160 0.47 -18.20 18.90
N PRO A 161 0.72 -18.86 20.03
CA PRO A 161 0.29 -18.30 21.31
C PRO A 161 0.86 -16.89 21.53
N ALA A 162 0.05 -15.96 22.07
CA ALA A 162 0.49 -14.60 22.36
C ALA A 162 1.77 -14.55 23.23
N ALA A 163 1.90 -15.50 24.18
CA ALA A 163 3.11 -15.65 24.99
C ALA A 163 4.36 -16.02 24.17
N THR A 164 4.19 -16.80 23.09
CA THR A 164 5.26 -17.13 22.14
C THR A 164 5.69 -15.88 21.37
N VAL A 165 4.74 -15.07 20.89
CA VAL A 165 5.05 -13.78 20.22
C VAL A 165 5.77 -12.83 21.19
N ALA A 166 5.26 -12.70 22.42
CA ALA A 166 5.86 -11.85 23.45
C ALA A 166 7.30 -12.27 23.75
N THR A 167 7.53 -13.57 23.93
CA THR A 167 8.87 -14.12 24.20
C THR A 167 9.80 -13.93 23.01
N ALA A 168 9.31 -14.21 21.79
CA ALA A 168 10.09 -14.11 20.55
C ALA A 168 10.63 -12.70 20.33
N PHE A 169 9.80 -11.67 20.55
CA PHE A 169 10.15 -10.26 20.31
C PHE A 169 10.47 -9.47 21.57
N ARG A 170 10.60 -10.13 22.73
CA ARG A 170 10.88 -9.52 24.04
C ARG A 170 9.88 -8.41 24.40
N LEU A 171 8.61 -8.64 24.10
CA LEU A 171 7.52 -7.71 24.43
C LEU A 171 7.08 -7.89 25.89
N PRO A 172 6.56 -6.83 26.54
CA PRO A 172 5.80 -6.98 27.79
C PRO A 172 4.65 -7.98 27.59
N ARG A 173 4.38 -8.85 28.57
CA ARG A 173 3.39 -9.93 28.41
C ARG A 173 1.99 -9.41 28.13
N ASP A 174 1.59 -8.37 28.85
CA ASP A 174 0.36 -7.60 28.64
C ASP A 174 0.29 -6.95 27.25
N ALA A 175 1.43 -6.57 26.68
CA ALA A 175 1.50 -5.84 25.42
C ALA A 175 1.50 -6.72 24.15
N ALA A 176 1.59 -8.04 24.30
CA ALA A 176 1.29 -9.02 23.24
C ALA A 176 -0.18 -9.48 23.28
N GLY A 177 -0.99 -8.91 24.17
CA GLY A 177 -2.38 -9.28 24.37
C GLY A 177 -2.63 -10.34 25.45
N VAL A 178 -1.64 -10.71 26.26
CA VAL A 178 -1.87 -11.67 27.35
C VAL A 178 -2.64 -10.96 28.47
N LEU A 179 -3.96 -11.12 28.52
CA LEU A 179 -4.74 -10.74 29.69
C LEU A 179 -4.32 -11.62 30.88
N SER A 180 -3.97 -10.99 32.00
CA SER A 180 -3.74 -11.69 33.27
C SER A 180 -5.06 -12.31 33.77
N PRO A 181 -5.05 -13.50 34.38
CA PRO A 181 -6.25 -14.10 34.93
C PRO A 181 -6.64 -13.36 36.21
N ALA A 182 -7.56 -12.41 36.12
CA ALA A 182 -8.12 -11.74 37.28
C ALA A 182 -9.65 -11.68 37.21
N SER A 183 -10.26 -12.45 38.12
CA SER A 183 -11.62 -12.30 38.68
C SER A 183 -12.81 -12.49 37.72
N ALA A 184 -13.41 -13.68 37.82
CA ALA A 184 -14.79 -13.93 37.45
C ALA A 184 -15.73 -12.96 38.20
N GLY A 185 -16.33 -12.04 37.45
CA GLY A 185 -17.41 -11.17 37.89
C GLY A 185 -18.64 -11.41 37.02
N ALA A 186 -19.73 -11.85 37.66
CA ALA A 186 -20.96 -12.29 37.03
C ALA A 186 -21.79 -11.15 36.39
N GLY A 187 -22.46 -11.45 35.27
CA GLY A 187 -23.79 -10.90 34.97
C GLY A 187 -24.00 -10.24 33.60
N SER A 188 -24.49 -11.01 32.61
CA SER A 188 -25.79 -10.80 31.92
C SER A 188 -25.87 -11.62 30.62
N PRO A 189 -27.00 -12.30 30.31
CA PRO A 189 -27.10 -13.21 29.18
C PRO A 189 -27.65 -12.46 27.95
N HIS A 190 -26.78 -11.91 27.12
CA HIS A 190 -27.15 -11.63 25.73
C HIS A 190 -26.98 -12.93 24.94
N LEU A 191 -28.09 -13.64 24.75
CA LEU A 191 -28.26 -14.74 23.81
C LEU A 191 -28.16 -14.18 22.38
N VAL A 192 -26.95 -13.84 21.96
CA VAL A 192 -26.62 -13.70 20.53
C VAL A 192 -26.11 -15.07 20.08
N ASN A 193 -26.65 -15.52 18.95
CA ASN A 193 -26.53 -16.84 18.39
C ASN A 193 -25.06 -17.34 18.34
N ARG A 194 -24.70 -18.26 19.23
CA ARG A 194 -23.36 -18.92 19.35
C ARG A 194 -22.91 -19.66 18.08
N TRP A 195 -23.72 -19.67 17.02
CA TRP A 195 -23.42 -20.27 15.73
C TRP A 195 -23.06 -19.26 14.63
N VAL A 196 -23.01 -17.94 14.92
CA VAL A 196 -22.82 -16.90 13.87
C VAL A 196 -21.51 -16.10 14.00
N VAL A 197 -20.72 -16.20 15.09
CA VAL A 197 -19.53 -15.32 15.27
C VAL A 197 -18.28 -16.08 15.77
N GLY A 198 -18.05 -17.30 15.27
CA GLY A 198 -16.94 -18.15 15.73
C GLY A 198 -15.91 -18.54 14.68
N VAL A 199 -15.82 -17.86 13.53
CA VAL A 199 -14.82 -18.15 12.48
C VAL A 199 -14.42 -16.91 11.67
N LEU A 200 -14.04 -15.82 12.35
CA LEU A 200 -13.33 -14.72 11.69
C LEU A 200 -11.84 -14.94 11.89
N VAL A 201 -11.26 -15.78 11.04
CA VAL A 201 -9.82 -15.79 10.83
C VAL A 201 -9.66 -15.39 9.37
N GLY A 202 -9.52 -14.09 9.12
CA GLY A 202 -9.45 -13.51 7.78
C GLY A 202 -8.00 -13.23 7.41
N LEU A 203 -7.27 -14.16 6.78
CA LEU A 203 -5.82 -13.95 6.65
C LEU A 203 -5.11 -14.36 5.37
N ALA A 204 -3.96 -13.71 5.18
CA ALA A 204 -2.88 -13.86 4.20
C ALA A 204 -3.13 -13.32 2.79
N ILE A 205 -3.09 -11.99 2.68
CA ILE A 205 -3.23 -11.30 1.40
C ILE A 205 -1.99 -10.45 1.09
N ALA A 206 -1.23 -10.01 2.11
CA ALA A 206 -0.14 -9.11 1.85
C ALA A 206 1.16 -9.83 1.38
N ALA A 207 1.51 -11.03 1.85
CA ALA A 207 2.85 -11.61 1.61
C ALA A 207 3.19 -11.97 0.14
N GLY A 208 2.24 -11.86 -0.77
CA GLY A 208 2.25 -12.58 -2.03
C GLY A 208 3.10 -12.02 -3.17
N LEU A 209 3.09 -10.72 -3.46
CA LEU A 209 3.64 -10.28 -4.75
C LEU A 209 5.19 -10.22 -4.81
N ALA A 210 5.88 -10.86 -3.86
CA ALA A 210 7.33 -11.03 -3.81
C ALA A 210 7.84 -12.42 -4.27
N GLY A 211 6.96 -13.41 -4.47
CA GLY A 211 7.37 -14.81 -4.63
C GLY A 211 8.02 -15.19 -5.98
N TYR A 212 7.84 -14.40 -7.05
CA TYR A 212 8.13 -14.91 -8.39
C TYR A 212 9.53 -14.58 -8.96
N SER A 213 10.32 -13.72 -8.32
CA SER A 213 11.61 -13.30 -8.90
C SER A 213 12.79 -14.23 -8.60
N TRP A 214 12.70 -15.13 -7.60
CA TRP A 214 13.86 -15.89 -7.13
C TRP A 214 13.91 -17.39 -7.47
N PHE A 215 12.79 -18.06 -7.79
CA PHE A 215 12.80 -19.53 -7.98
C PHE A 215 12.50 -20.08 -9.38
N SER A 216 12.14 -19.26 -10.37
CA SER A 216 11.72 -19.74 -11.71
C SER A 216 12.86 -19.97 -12.72
N ARG A 217 14.14 -19.84 -12.33
CA ARG A 217 15.28 -20.30 -13.17
C ARG A 217 15.63 -21.77 -12.92
N ARG A 218 14.73 -22.70 -13.25
CA ARG A 218 15.08 -24.09 -13.64
C ARG A 218 13.88 -24.86 -14.19
N GLY A 219 13.80 -24.90 -15.52
CA GLY A 219 13.32 -26.05 -16.30
C GLY A 219 11.83 -26.40 -16.23
N SER A 220 11.01 -25.77 -17.09
CA SER A 220 9.79 -26.39 -17.60
C SER A 220 9.41 -25.74 -18.94
N THR A 221 9.46 -26.52 -20.02
CA THR A 221 9.01 -26.14 -21.36
C THR A 221 7.49 -26.28 -21.45
N GLY A 222 6.76 -25.25 -21.03
CA GLY A 222 5.34 -25.07 -21.29
C GLY A 222 5.09 -23.87 -22.21
N PRO A 223 3.98 -23.82 -22.96
CA PRO A 223 3.63 -22.66 -23.78
C PRO A 223 3.51 -21.42 -22.89
N VAL A 224 4.35 -20.43 -23.18
CA VAL A 224 4.50 -19.21 -22.41
C VAL A 224 3.21 -18.40 -22.50
N ALA A 225 2.45 -18.37 -21.40
CA ALA A 225 1.42 -17.36 -21.20
C ALA A 225 2.08 -15.98 -21.31
N ALA A 226 1.44 -15.07 -22.04
CA ALA A 226 1.94 -13.70 -22.15
C ALA A 226 2.12 -13.14 -20.72
N PRO A 227 3.27 -12.53 -20.40
CA PRO A 227 3.51 -12.02 -19.05
C PRO A 227 2.43 -11.01 -18.68
N ALA A 228 1.91 -11.13 -17.46
CA ALA A 228 1.01 -10.14 -16.88
C ALA A 228 1.61 -8.73 -17.05
N PRO A 229 0.80 -7.70 -17.34
CA PRO A 229 1.30 -6.34 -17.46
C PRO A 229 1.98 -5.93 -16.15
N ALA A 230 3.29 -5.75 -16.20
CA ALA A 230 4.12 -5.46 -15.02
C ALA A 230 3.50 -4.34 -14.17
N LYS A 231 3.44 -4.56 -12.85
CA LYS A 231 2.92 -3.57 -11.91
C LYS A 231 3.70 -2.26 -12.10
N PRO A 232 3.01 -1.10 -12.18
CA PRO A 232 3.65 0.19 -12.30
C PRO A 232 4.77 0.39 -11.25
N ALA A 233 6.03 0.49 -11.70
CA ALA A 233 7.15 0.76 -10.80
C ALA A 233 6.89 2.04 -9.99
N MET A 234 6.94 1.92 -8.67
CA MET A 234 6.65 3.02 -7.76
C MET A 234 7.92 3.68 -7.24
N PRO A 235 7.88 4.97 -6.90
CA PRO A 235 9.00 5.60 -6.25
C PRO A 235 9.15 5.11 -4.80
N ALA A 236 10.32 4.54 -4.49
CA ALA A 236 10.63 3.92 -3.21
C ALA A 236 10.81 4.91 -2.05
N VAL A 237 11.12 6.18 -2.36
CA VAL A 237 11.39 7.20 -1.35
C VAL A 237 10.10 7.89 -0.92
N GLN A 238 9.78 7.79 0.37
CA GLN A 238 8.67 8.51 1.00
C GLN A 238 9.19 9.60 1.95
N LEU A 239 8.81 10.84 1.69
CA LEU A 239 9.06 11.96 2.61
C LEU A 239 7.93 12.04 3.64
N ARG A 240 8.21 12.56 4.83
CA ARG A 240 7.23 12.65 5.91
C ARG A 240 6.45 13.96 5.83
N THR A 241 5.15 13.91 6.07
CA THR A 241 4.35 15.11 6.34
C THR A 241 4.96 15.87 7.51
N GLY A 242 5.09 17.19 7.40
CA GLY A 242 5.76 18.06 8.37
C GLY A 242 7.27 18.16 8.21
N ALA A 243 7.91 17.36 7.36
CA ALA A 243 9.33 17.54 7.03
C ALA A 243 9.55 18.93 6.42
N SER A 244 10.64 19.58 6.80
CA SER A 244 10.96 20.93 6.33
C SER A 244 12.44 21.08 6.04
N GLY A 245 12.76 21.96 5.08
CA GLY A 245 14.12 22.26 4.67
C GLY A 245 14.16 23.20 3.47
N THR A 246 15.35 23.40 2.92
CA THR A 246 15.58 24.39 1.87
C THR A 246 15.80 23.71 0.51
N LEU A 247 14.99 24.09 -0.48
CA LEU A 247 15.14 23.70 -1.88
C LEU A 247 15.27 24.96 -2.74
N GLU A 248 16.27 25.02 -3.62
CA GLU A 248 16.54 26.20 -4.47
C GLU A 248 16.64 27.51 -3.67
N GLY A 249 17.24 27.45 -2.48
CA GLY A 249 17.38 28.60 -1.59
C GLY A 249 16.09 29.06 -0.89
N GLN A 250 14.97 28.35 -1.08
CA GLN A 250 13.69 28.66 -0.47
C GLN A 250 13.33 27.61 0.59
N ALA A 251 12.91 28.05 1.78
CA ALA A 251 12.42 27.14 2.81
C ALA A 251 11.02 26.62 2.47
N PHE A 252 10.82 25.33 2.71
CA PHE A 252 9.57 24.62 2.49
C PHE A 252 9.29 23.66 3.65
N ALA A 253 8.01 23.45 3.92
CA ALA A 253 7.50 22.35 4.74
C ALA A 253 6.50 21.52 3.94
N ILE A 254 6.53 20.20 4.11
CA ILE A 254 5.56 19.28 3.49
C ILE A 254 4.26 19.37 4.29
N GLY A 255 3.21 19.96 3.70
CA GLY A 255 1.89 20.05 4.32
C GLY A 255 1.05 18.79 4.14
N SER A 256 1.19 18.15 2.96
CA SER A 256 0.47 16.93 2.60
C SER A 256 1.22 16.15 1.52
N GLN A 257 0.91 14.86 1.40
CA GLN A 257 1.41 13.99 0.35
C GLN A 257 0.31 13.11 -0.25
N ALA A 258 0.46 12.73 -1.51
CA ALA A 258 -0.43 11.82 -2.20
C ALA A 258 0.36 10.81 -3.02
N LEU A 259 -0.17 9.60 -3.05
CA LEU A 259 0.19 8.61 -4.04
C LEU A 259 -0.79 8.69 -5.21
N VAL A 260 -0.26 8.75 -6.42
CA VAL A 260 -1.04 8.98 -7.64
C VAL A 260 -0.70 7.88 -8.65
N GLU A 261 -1.72 7.17 -9.14
CA GLU A 261 -1.59 6.34 -10.33
C GLU A 261 -1.61 7.24 -11.56
N VAL A 262 -0.65 7.05 -12.46
CA VAL A 262 -0.57 7.78 -13.73
C VAL A 262 -0.68 6.79 -14.88
N GLY A 263 -1.73 6.90 -15.67
CA GLY A 263 -1.90 6.17 -16.93
C GLY A 263 -1.48 7.04 -18.11
N ARG A 264 -0.64 6.50 -19.01
CA ARG A 264 -0.23 7.14 -20.26
C ARG A 264 -0.28 6.15 -21.42
N ALA A 265 -0.07 6.66 -22.63
CA ALA A 265 0.14 5.78 -23.78
C ALA A 265 1.33 4.85 -23.52
N GLY A 266 1.08 3.54 -23.53
CA GLY A 266 2.11 2.51 -23.32
C GLY A 266 2.27 2.00 -21.89
N GLY A 267 1.49 2.48 -20.91
CA GLY A 267 1.48 1.85 -19.58
C GLY A 267 1.00 2.74 -18.45
N LYS A 268 1.13 2.21 -17.23
CA LYS A 268 0.85 2.93 -15.98
C LYS A 268 2.13 3.01 -15.14
N PHE A 269 2.22 4.01 -14.27
CA PHE A 269 3.27 4.11 -13.24
C PHE A 269 2.72 4.78 -11.97
N GLY A 270 3.39 4.55 -10.84
CA GLY A 270 3.11 5.25 -9.58
C GLY A 270 3.90 6.56 -9.51
N ARG A 271 3.29 7.60 -8.93
CA ARG A 271 3.93 8.90 -8.71
C ARG A 271 3.61 9.38 -7.30
N ARG A 272 4.60 9.95 -6.61
CA ARG A 272 4.36 10.63 -5.33
C ARG A 272 4.35 12.13 -5.54
N GLU A 273 3.36 12.79 -4.96
CA GLU A 273 3.18 14.23 -5.01
C GLU A 273 3.18 14.78 -3.59
N TYR A 274 3.97 15.81 -3.35
CA TYR A 274 4.09 16.47 -2.06
C TYR A 274 3.73 17.94 -2.23
N GLN A 275 2.77 18.40 -1.42
CA GLN A 275 2.43 19.80 -1.38
C GLN A 275 3.31 20.50 -0.36
N LEU A 276 4.03 21.51 -0.84
CA LEU A 276 4.94 22.29 -0.03
C LEU A 276 4.32 23.64 0.28
N THR A 277 4.49 24.08 1.52
CA THR A 277 4.21 25.46 1.95
C THR A 277 5.54 26.14 2.22
N GLY A 278 5.81 27.26 1.55
CA GLY A 278 7.00 28.09 1.82
C GLY A 278 6.66 29.34 2.64
N ASP A 279 7.69 30.08 3.06
CA ASP A 279 7.58 31.25 3.95
C ASP A 279 6.69 32.40 3.43
N SER A 280 6.37 32.42 2.14
CA SER A 280 5.59 33.48 1.50
C SER A 280 4.13 33.08 1.23
N GLU A 281 3.63 32.05 1.92
CA GLU A 281 2.34 31.36 1.65
C GLU A 281 2.23 30.78 0.23
N LYS A 282 3.29 30.91 -0.59
CA LYS A 282 3.35 30.33 -1.92
C LYS A 282 3.47 28.83 -1.81
N THR A 283 2.47 28.14 -2.34
CA THR A 283 2.48 26.69 -2.45
C THR A 283 3.36 26.25 -3.61
N ALA A 284 4.02 25.10 -3.45
CA ALA A 284 4.73 24.41 -4.52
C ALA A 284 4.36 22.92 -4.51
N LEU A 285 4.59 22.25 -5.63
CA LEU A 285 4.36 20.84 -5.82
C LEU A 285 5.70 20.15 -6.08
N LEU A 286 6.14 19.32 -5.15
CA LEU A 286 7.29 18.44 -5.35
C LEU A 286 6.79 17.09 -5.85
N VAL A 287 7.31 16.62 -6.97
CA VAL A 287 6.84 15.40 -7.64
C VAL A 287 7.98 14.41 -7.79
N ASN A 288 7.78 13.19 -7.33
CA ASN A 288 8.68 12.06 -7.55
C ASN A 288 8.08 11.08 -8.55
N GLY A 289 8.73 10.94 -9.71
CA GLY A 289 8.24 10.14 -10.83
C GLY A 289 7.34 10.91 -11.80
N LEU A 290 7.64 12.17 -12.12
CA LEU A 290 6.80 12.99 -13.02
C LEU A 290 6.49 12.29 -14.36
N THR A 291 7.48 11.61 -14.95
CA THR A 291 7.36 10.84 -16.21
C THR A 291 7.65 9.33 -16.01
N GLY A 292 7.47 8.83 -14.78
CA GLY A 292 7.60 7.42 -14.41
C GLY A 292 8.99 6.97 -13.97
N GLY A 293 9.98 7.86 -13.91
CA GLY A 293 11.29 7.52 -13.34
C GLY A 293 11.29 7.59 -11.81
N ILE A 294 11.57 6.48 -11.12
CA ILE A 294 11.50 6.38 -9.65
C ILE A 294 12.47 7.31 -8.88
N ARG A 295 13.53 7.80 -9.52
CA ARG A 295 14.50 8.77 -8.95
C ARG A 295 14.39 10.18 -9.51
N GLN A 296 13.34 10.45 -10.29
CA GLN A 296 13.13 11.76 -10.91
C GLN A 296 12.36 12.65 -9.95
N TRP A 297 12.96 13.76 -9.55
CA TRP A 297 12.33 14.76 -8.69
C TRP A 297 12.13 16.06 -9.44
N HIS A 298 10.96 16.68 -9.27
CA HIS A 298 10.65 17.96 -9.89
C HIS A 298 10.00 18.90 -8.88
N LEU A 299 10.51 20.12 -8.76
CA LEU A 299 9.89 21.18 -7.97
C LEU A 299 9.12 22.11 -8.90
N LEU A 300 7.80 22.04 -8.82
CA LEU A 300 6.86 22.75 -9.68
C LEU A 300 6.16 23.86 -8.88
N ARG A 301 6.09 25.06 -9.44
CA ARG A 301 5.38 26.21 -8.85
C ARG A 301 4.17 26.56 -9.71
N PRO A 302 3.02 26.91 -9.10
CA PRO A 302 1.85 27.31 -9.85
C PRO A 302 2.15 28.59 -10.64
N VAL A 303 1.61 28.67 -11.85
CA VAL A 303 1.71 29.85 -12.72
C VAL A 303 0.32 30.20 -13.25
N PRO A 304 0.05 31.50 -13.51
CA PRO A 304 -1.23 31.91 -14.06
C PRO A 304 -1.52 31.21 -15.39
N VAL A 305 -2.74 30.70 -15.53
CA VAL A 305 -3.24 30.19 -16.81
C VAL A 305 -3.41 31.40 -17.76
N PRO A 306 -2.81 31.39 -18.97
CA PRO A 306 -3.00 32.47 -19.93
C PRO A 306 -4.47 32.71 -20.24
N VAL A 307 -4.86 33.98 -20.38
CA VAL A 307 -6.23 34.35 -20.75
C VAL A 307 -6.63 33.64 -22.04
N GLY A 308 -7.76 32.95 -22.02
CA GLY A 308 -8.28 32.20 -23.17
C GLY A 308 -7.69 30.80 -23.35
N PHE A 309 -6.72 30.36 -22.55
CA PHE A 309 -6.27 28.97 -22.55
C PHE A 309 -7.16 28.14 -21.61
N THR A 310 -8.01 27.30 -22.18
CA THR A 310 -9.03 26.53 -21.46
C THR A 310 -8.63 25.07 -21.24
N ALA A 311 -9.39 24.35 -20.40
CA ALA A 311 -9.24 22.90 -20.26
C ALA A 311 -9.45 22.16 -21.61
N PHE A 312 -10.32 22.69 -22.48
CA PHE A 312 -10.52 22.15 -23.83
C PHE A 312 -9.27 22.34 -24.70
N ASP A 313 -8.63 23.52 -24.64
CA ASP A 313 -7.37 23.78 -25.36
C ASP A 313 -6.21 22.91 -24.86
N ALA A 314 -6.22 22.55 -23.58
CA ALA A 314 -5.27 21.62 -22.99
C ALA A 314 -5.55 20.17 -23.46
N ALA A 315 -6.82 19.75 -23.48
CA ALA A 315 -7.25 18.44 -23.94
C ALA A 315 -7.02 18.21 -25.44
N ALA A 316 -7.06 19.27 -26.25
CA ALA A 316 -6.77 19.21 -27.68
C ALA A 316 -5.28 18.99 -28.01
N ARG A 317 -4.38 19.06 -27.01
CA ARG A 317 -2.94 18.92 -27.24
C ARG A 317 -2.54 17.49 -27.57
N ARG A 318 -1.45 17.36 -28.31
CA ARG A 318 -0.84 16.07 -28.68
C ARG A 318 0.65 16.04 -28.33
N LYS A 319 1.18 14.84 -28.09
CA LYS A 319 2.62 14.64 -27.93
C LYS A 319 3.36 15.18 -29.16
N GLY A 320 4.44 15.92 -28.92
CA GLY A 320 5.24 16.63 -29.93
C GLY A 320 4.69 18.01 -30.32
N GLN A 321 3.46 18.37 -29.93
CA GLN A 321 2.90 19.67 -30.28
C GLN A 321 3.53 20.78 -29.42
N PRO A 322 3.84 21.95 -30.01
CA PRO A 322 4.22 23.11 -29.22
C PRO A 322 3.03 23.69 -28.46
N VAL A 323 3.29 24.13 -27.23
CA VAL A 323 2.39 24.93 -26.40
C VAL A 323 3.13 26.19 -25.96
N GLN A 324 2.44 27.32 -26.02
CA GLN A 324 3.01 28.63 -25.68
C GLN A 324 2.48 29.06 -24.31
N PHE A 325 3.38 29.33 -23.37
CA PHE A 325 3.06 29.86 -22.06
C PHE A 325 3.88 31.13 -21.81
N GLY A 326 3.27 32.28 -22.06
CA GLY A 326 3.99 33.56 -22.09
C GLY A 326 5.04 33.57 -23.22
N ALA A 327 6.29 33.85 -22.88
CA ALA A 327 7.40 33.82 -23.85
C ALA A 327 7.95 32.40 -24.13
N ALA A 328 7.63 31.42 -23.28
CA ALA A 328 8.16 30.07 -23.42
C ALA A 328 7.37 29.25 -24.45
N LYS A 329 8.09 28.64 -25.39
CA LYS A 329 7.57 27.64 -26.33
C LYS A 329 8.00 26.25 -25.87
N ALA A 330 7.09 25.52 -25.23
CA ALA A 330 7.34 24.17 -24.72
C ALA A 330 6.81 23.11 -25.67
N ILE A 331 7.45 21.94 -25.71
CA ILE A 331 6.98 20.80 -26.50
C ILE A 331 6.31 19.80 -25.56
N VAL A 332 5.07 19.40 -25.88
CA VAL A 332 4.35 18.39 -25.10
C VAL A 332 5.07 17.05 -25.24
N SER A 333 5.63 16.56 -24.14
CA SER A 333 6.37 15.30 -24.06
C SER A 333 5.47 14.11 -23.77
N GLU A 334 4.39 14.33 -23.00
CA GLU A 334 3.53 13.26 -22.50
C GLU A 334 2.12 13.79 -22.23
N LEU A 335 1.11 12.96 -22.50
CA LEU A 335 -0.26 13.11 -21.98
C LEU A 335 -0.56 11.98 -21.02
N PHE A 336 -1.32 12.27 -19.97
CA PHE A 336 -1.64 11.30 -18.94
C PHE A 336 -3.03 11.51 -18.33
N LEU A 337 -3.56 10.44 -17.73
CA LEU A 337 -4.65 10.45 -16.77
C LEU A 337 -4.06 10.11 -15.40
N SER A 338 -4.32 10.96 -14.41
CA SER A 338 -3.86 10.77 -13.04
C SER A 338 -5.05 10.48 -12.12
N ARG A 339 -4.90 9.54 -11.19
CA ARG A 339 -5.91 9.22 -10.18
C ARG A 339 -5.25 9.14 -8.81
N PRO A 340 -5.67 9.95 -7.83
CA PRO A 340 -5.21 9.80 -6.46
C PRO A 340 -5.57 8.41 -5.93
N ARG A 341 -4.59 7.72 -5.33
CA ARG A 341 -4.74 6.41 -4.67
C ARG A 341 -4.74 6.53 -3.16
N GLN A 342 -3.82 7.35 -2.63
CA GLN A 342 -3.66 7.60 -1.20
C GLN A 342 -3.40 9.08 -0.96
N ARG A 343 -3.82 9.59 0.20
CA ARG A 343 -3.47 10.91 0.70
C ARG A 343 -3.17 10.88 2.18
N GLU A 344 -2.23 11.73 2.58
CA GLU A 344 -1.82 11.92 3.96
C GLU A 344 -1.62 13.43 4.20
N GLY A 345 -2.07 13.94 5.34
CA GLY A 345 -1.98 15.36 5.72
C GLY A 345 -3.30 15.96 6.20
N ALA A 346 -3.21 16.94 7.11
CA ALA A 346 -4.36 17.44 7.89
C ALA A 346 -5.28 18.42 7.14
N GLN A 347 -4.95 18.82 5.91
CA GLN A 347 -5.79 19.70 5.11
C GLN A 347 -5.91 19.17 3.69
N ALA A 348 -7.15 19.05 3.21
CA ALA A 348 -7.43 19.08 1.78
C ALA A 348 -7.03 20.49 1.31
N VAL A 349 -5.77 20.65 0.95
CA VAL A 349 -5.29 21.95 0.47
C VAL A 349 -6.02 22.23 -0.84
N GLU A 350 -6.57 23.44 -0.92
CA GLU A 350 -7.28 23.93 -2.08
C GLU A 350 -6.44 23.75 -3.34
N GLY A 351 -7.00 23.07 -4.35
CA GLY A 351 -6.31 22.79 -5.61
C GLY A 351 -5.85 21.34 -5.79
N TRP A 352 -5.91 20.48 -4.76
CA TRP A 352 -5.74 19.05 -4.97
C TRP A 352 -7.08 18.38 -5.35
N PRO A 353 -7.16 17.65 -6.45
CA PRO A 353 -8.43 17.23 -7.03
C PRO A 353 -8.83 15.86 -6.52
N ASP A 354 -10.01 15.74 -5.92
CA ASP A 354 -10.55 14.49 -5.33
C ASP A 354 -10.78 13.35 -6.33
N GLY A 355 -10.73 13.66 -7.63
CA GLY A 355 -11.01 12.71 -8.70
C GLY A 355 -9.85 12.52 -9.67
N SER A 356 -10.17 11.81 -10.76
CA SER A 356 -9.28 11.66 -11.89
C SER A 356 -9.04 13.01 -12.58
N GLN A 357 -7.81 13.23 -13.03
CA GLN A 357 -7.45 14.40 -13.82
C GLN A 357 -6.67 14.03 -15.05
N TYR A 358 -7.00 14.67 -16.15
CA TYR A 358 -6.19 14.66 -17.35
C TYR A 358 -5.04 15.65 -17.20
N GLY A 359 -3.95 15.40 -17.90
CA GLY A 359 -2.81 16.29 -17.86
C GLY A 359 -1.84 16.07 -18.99
N PHE A 360 -0.92 17.00 -19.13
CA PHE A 360 0.26 16.82 -19.98
C PHE A 360 1.50 17.41 -19.32
N VAL A 361 2.65 16.87 -19.71
CA VAL A 361 3.98 17.39 -19.37
C VAL A 361 4.60 17.98 -20.63
N ALA A 362 5.11 19.20 -20.57
CA ALA A 362 5.83 19.86 -21.66
C ALA A 362 7.19 20.38 -21.20
N ILE A 363 8.16 20.46 -22.12
CA ILE A 363 9.55 20.83 -21.82
C ILE A 363 9.99 22.00 -22.69
N ALA A 364 10.65 23.00 -22.10
CA ALA A 364 11.25 24.14 -22.79
C ALA A 364 12.57 24.55 -22.14
N GLY A 365 13.70 24.43 -22.84
CA GLY A 365 14.99 24.96 -22.34
C GLY A 365 15.41 24.45 -20.97
N GLY A 366 15.04 23.21 -20.60
CA GLY A 366 15.30 22.63 -19.28
C GLY A 366 14.18 22.83 -18.26
N ASP A 367 13.25 23.75 -18.51
CA ASP A 367 12.05 23.93 -17.70
C ASP A 367 11.00 22.85 -18.01
N TRP A 368 10.31 22.45 -16.94
CA TRP A 368 9.21 21.51 -16.98
C TRP A 368 7.89 22.25 -16.76
N TRP A 369 6.91 21.93 -17.58
CA TRP A 369 5.55 22.45 -17.51
C TRP A 369 4.60 21.31 -17.27
N LEU A 370 3.70 21.48 -16.30
CA LEU A 370 2.66 20.52 -15.97
C LEU A 370 1.31 21.22 -16.07
N ALA A 371 0.47 20.79 -17.01
CA ALA A 371 -0.93 21.18 -17.06
C ALA A 371 -1.78 20.02 -16.52
N ARG A 372 -2.74 20.34 -15.65
CA ARG A 372 -3.71 19.37 -15.11
C ARG A 372 -5.10 19.96 -15.20
N TRP A 373 -6.08 19.18 -15.64
CA TRP A 373 -7.44 19.63 -15.73
C TRP A 373 -8.47 18.55 -15.44
N ASP A 374 -9.65 19.03 -15.07
CA ASP A 374 -10.91 18.30 -15.03
C ASP A 374 -11.98 19.14 -15.75
N GLU A 375 -13.26 18.80 -15.57
CA GLU A 375 -14.38 19.53 -16.20
C GLU A 375 -14.54 20.97 -15.68
N HIS A 376 -13.97 21.29 -14.52
CA HIS A 376 -14.21 22.55 -13.82
C HIS A 376 -12.95 23.41 -13.67
N ARG A 377 -11.76 22.80 -13.72
CA ARG A 377 -10.51 23.44 -13.34
C ARG A 377 -9.40 23.12 -14.32
N LEU A 378 -8.56 24.12 -14.57
CA LEU A 378 -7.27 23.99 -15.23
C LEU A 378 -6.20 24.60 -14.32
N ALA A 379 -5.21 23.80 -13.96
CA ALA A 379 -4.04 24.24 -13.21
C ALA A 379 -2.79 24.12 -14.08
N LEU A 380 -1.93 25.12 -14.01
CA LEU A 380 -0.66 25.16 -14.72
C LEU A 380 0.48 25.35 -13.74
N TYR A 381 1.54 24.56 -13.91
CA TYR A 381 2.75 24.65 -13.11
C TYR A 381 3.97 24.75 -14.01
N ARG A 382 4.99 25.46 -13.53
CA ARG A 382 6.34 25.53 -14.12
C ARG A 382 7.36 25.14 -13.06
N GLY A 383 8.37 24.38 -13.44
CA GLY A 383 9.42 24.02 -12.50
C GLY A 383 10.66 23.44 -13.14
N ILE A 384 11.48 22.85 -12.30
CA ILE A 384 12.79 22.32 -12.65
C ILE A 384 12.93 20.89 -12.12
N ALA A 385 13.83 20.12 -12.73
CA ALA A 385 14.28 18.86 -12.17
C ALA A 385 15.24 19.11 -11.00
N LEU A 386 15.12 18.31 -9.94
CA LEU A 386 16.01 18.34 -8.78
C LEU A 386 16.81 17.03 -8.69
N PRO A 387 18.08 17.09 -8.24
CA PRO A 387 18.80 15.89 -7.83
C PRO A 387 18.12 15.24 -6.61
N GLU A 388 17.96 13.92 -6.63
CA GLU A 388 17.42 13.15 -5.50
C GLU A 388 18.16 13.45 -4.19
N GLN A 389 19.48 13.54 -4.23
CA GLN A 389 20.30 13.86 -3.05
C GLN A 389 19.96 15.24 -2.45
N ALA A 390 19.65 16.24 -3.28
CA ALA A 390 19.26 17.56 -2.79
C ALA A 390 17.90 17.51 -2.07
N VAL A 391 16.96 16.72 -2.60
CA VAL A 391 15.66 16.51 -1.96
C VAL A 391 15.80 15.76 -0.64
N LEU A 392 16.58 14.68 -0.61
CA LEU A 392 16.80 13.88 0.59
C LEU A 392 17.55 14.65 1.68
N LEU A 393 18.53 15.48 1.31
CA LEU A 393 19.24 16.35 2.26
C LEU A 393 18.30 17.40 2.87
N ALA A 394 17.39 17.95 2.06
CA ALA A 394 16.49 19.01 2.50
C ALA A 394 15.28 18.47 3.29
N LEU A 395 14.64 17.39 2.82
CA LEU A 395 13.33 16.95 3.29
C LEU A 395 13.29 15.48 3.70
N GLY A 396 14.39 14.75 3.54
CA GLY A 396 14.48 13.36 3.97
C GLY A 396 14.45 13.22 5.49
N PRO A 397 14.35 11.98 6.01
CA PRO A 397 14.60 11.72 7.41
C PRO A 397 16.03 12.19 7.69
N GLY A 398 16.17 13.27 8.46
CA GLY A 398 17.50 13.72 8.88
C GLY A 398 18.26 12.57 9.54
N PRO A 399 19.61 12.57 9.53
CA PRO A 399 20.33 11.72 10.46
C PRO A 399 19.74 12.04 11.83
N GLU A 400 19.19 11.03 12.50
CA GLU A 400 18.57 11.21 13.81
C GLU A 400 19.47 12.14 14.62
N LYS A 401 18.90 13.28 15.06
CA LYS A 401 19.45 14.00 16.19
C LYS A 401 19.27 13.06 17.37
N SER A 402 20.19 12.11 17.48
CA SER A 402 20.47 11.32 18.66
C SER A 402 20.78 12.32 19.77
N LYS A 403 19.76 12.67 20.52
CA LYS A 403 19.85 13.38 21.79
C LYS A 403 19.02 12.65 22.80
#